data_AF-A0A1H0DPB9-F1
#
_entry.id   AF-A0A1H0DPB9-F1
#
_cell.length_a   1.000
_cell.length_b   1.000
_cell.length_c   1.000
_cell.angle_alpha   90.00
_cell.angle_beta   90.00
_cell.angle_gamma   90.00
#
_symmetry.space_group_name_H-M   'P 1'
#
loop_
_entity.id
_entity.type
_entity.pdbx_description
1 polymer ?
#
loop_
_entity_poly.entity_id
_entity_poly.type
_entity_poly.pdbx_seq_one_letter_code
_entity_poly.pdbx_strand_id
1 'polypeptide(L)'
;MPVLPPPCFLGKKVFTDEAQKEHYIVKYEDKTGKRSVDVLLFDHENPIIFATLDYEGNFLESFYLSSKTTKASGEATEAYKLLNARKKEHRITQDDLKDALKSRKNAKKKNKKILKLLRDEHLEDIKNRWPSRMITLQREQEGEEDSLIMETLEEAVETANPKKAYIFLKNHRVDSLIPKLGSSMDEHPELLEKMAKDYFDVQDGLIFQSFLLNAAPVVPLENYKLIEELLYHAEQIDQVYHTDTLKLLLKKMSRRVKEESEFSMREWLSKVTVDRKLKRAVVDSLKK
;
A
#
# COMPACT_ATOMS: atom_id res chain seq x y z
N MET A 1 4.05 19.07 -11.39
CA MET A 1 4.04 17.66 -11.82
C MET A 1 3.60 16.83 -10.63
N PRO A 2 2.67 15.89 -10.81
CA PRO A 2 2.28 14.97 -9.74
C PRO A 2 3.53 14.23 -9.24
N VAL A 3 3.73 14.21 -7.93
CA VAL A 3 4.81 13.45 -7.32
C VAL A 3 4.35 12.00 -7.28
N LEU A 4 4.68 11.24 -8.31
CA LEU A 4 4.36 9.81 -8.34
C LEU A 4 4.95 9.13 -7.10
N PRO A 5 4.20 8.20 -6.45
CA PRO A 5 4.71 7.47 -5.31
C PRO A 5 6.00 6.73 -5.69
N PRO A 6 6.98 6.62 -4.78
CA PRO A 6 8.25 5.94 -5.06
C PRO A 6 8.01 4.54 -5.65
N PRO A 7 8.71 4.16 -6.73
CA PRO A 7 8.56 2.83 -7.32
C PRO A 7 9.01 1.75 -6.34
N CYS A 8 8.52 0.52 -6.50
CA CYS A 8 9.05 -0.63 -5.78
C CYS A 8 9.79 -1.55 -6.77
N PHE A 9 11.04 -1.87 -6.46
CA PHE A 9 11.89 -2.73 -7.26
C PHE A 9 11.98 -4.15 -6.69
N LEU A 10 11.50 -4.38 -5.45
CA LEU A 10 11.46 -5.72 -4.85
C LEU A 10 10.82 -6.78 -5.77
N GLY A 11 11.54 -7.87 -5.97
CA GLY A 11 11.15 -9.01 -6.81
C GLY A 11 11.45 -8.82 -8.29
N LYS A 12 11.93 -7.64 -8.74
CA LYS A 12 12.31 -7.44 -10.14
C LYS A 12 13.60 -8.16 -10.48
N LYS A 13 13.61 -8.77 -11.67
CA LYS A 13 14.79 -9.37 -12.30
C LYS A 13 15.57 -8.30 -13.05
N VAL A 14 16.89 -8.31 -12.87
CA VAL A 14 17.85 -7.45 -13.56
C VAL A 14 18.76 -8.37 -14.35
N PHE A 15 18.74 -8.24 -15.67
CA PHE A 15 19.53 -9.05 -16.58
C PHE A 15 20.87 -8.39 -16.87
N THR A 16 21.96 -9.17 -16.87
CA THR A 16 23.33 -8.68 -17.15
C THR A 16 23.66 -8.71 -18.63
N ASP A 17 22.92 -9.50 -19.42
CA ASP A 17 23.14 -9.70 -20.84
C ASP A 17 21.87 -9.42 -21.65
N GLU A 18 22.07 -8.99 -22.91
CA GLU A 18 20.96 -8.80 -23.86
C GLU A 18 20.22 -10.13 -24.14
N ALA A 19 20.90 -11.26 -23.95
CA ALA A 19 20.34 -12.59 -24.11
C ALA A 19 19.48 -13.05 -22.91
N GLN A 20 19.42 -12.26 -21.84
CA GLN A 20 18.61 -12.50 -20.63
C GLN A 20 18.85 -13.87 -19.95
N LYS A 21 20.06 -14.40 -20.05
CA LYS A 21 20.40 -15.72 -19.48
C LYS A 21 20.78 -15.61 -18.01
N GLU A 22 21.50 -14.55 -17.66
CA GLU A 22 21.94 -14.29 -16.30
C GLU A 22 21.14 -13.14 -15.72
N HIS A 23 20.60 -13.35 -14.52
CA HIS A 23 19.83 -12.32 -13.84
C HIS A 23 20.08 -12.34 -12.33
N TYR A 24 19.94 -11.16 -11.75
CA TYR A 24 19.87 -10.97 -10.31
C TYR A 24 18.49 -10.47 -9.92
N ILE A 25 18.12 -10.66 -8.66
CA ILE A 25 16.80 -10.27 -8.15
C ILE A 25 16.97 -9.24 -7.05
N VAL A 26 16.21 -8.15 -7.10
CA VAL A 26 16.17 -7.17 -6.02
C VAL A 26 15.40 -7.76 -4.84
N LYS A 27 16.08 -8.06 -3.73
CA LYS A 27 15.45 -8.59 -2.49
C LYS A 27 15.52 -7.63 -1.30
N TYR A 28 16.17 -6.49 -1.47
CA TYR A 28 16.22 -5.40 -0.50
C TYR A 28 16.22 -4.06 -1.23
N GLU A 29 15.48 -3.11 -0.69
CA GLU A 29 15.48 -1.72 -1.13
C GLU A 29 15.41 -0.77 0.07
N ASP A 30 16.10 0.36 -0.01
CA ASP A 30 15.99 1.48 0.91
C ASP A 30 15.67 2.77 0.15
N LYS A 31 14.65 3.48 0.64
CA LYS A 31 14.06 4.67 0.01
C LYS A 31 14.35 5.95 0.78
N THR A 32 15.44 5.97 1.54
CA THR A 32 15.91 7.16 2.27
C THR A 32 16.36 8.29 1.31
N GLY A 33 16.74 7.95 0.07
CA GLY A 33 17.07 8.91 -0.98
C GLY A 33 15.87 9.72 -1.49
N LYS A 34 16.09 11.01 -1.83
CA LYS A 34 15.01 11.91 -2.31
C LYS A 34 14.40 11.49 -3.65
N ARG A 35 15.19 10.90 -4.55
CA ARG A 35 14.80 10.44 -5.89
C ARG A 35 15.61 9.21 -6.34
N SER A 36 16.15 8.51 -5.37
CA SER A 36 16.94 7.31 -5.60
C SER A 36 16.55 6.23 -4.59
N VAL A 37 16.81 5.00 -4.95
CA VAL A 37 16.56 3.81 -4.15
C VAL A 37 17.84 3.00 -4.13
N ASP A 38 18.37 2.77 -2.93
CA ASP A 38 19.50 1.87 -2.76
C ASP A 38 18.96 0.44 -2.72
N VAL A 39 19.56 -0.46 -3.48
CA VAL A 39 19.09 -1.84 -3.63
C VAL A 39 20.23 -2.83 -3.48
N LEU A 40 19.90 -4.02 -2.98
CA LEU A 40 20.78 -5.18 -3.06
C LEU A 40 20.18 -6.17 -4.04
N LEU A 41 21.00 -6.57 -5.03
CA LEU A 41 20.65 -7.58 -6.01
C LEU A 41 21.30 -8.90 -5.62
N PHE A 42 20.52 -9.97 -5.75
CA PHE A 42 20.85 -11.29 -5.24
C PHE A 42 21.01 -12.29 -6.37
N ASP A 43 22.01 -13.15 -6.21
CA ASP A 43 22.06 -14.46 -6.86
C ASP A 43 21.56 -15.48 -5.84
N HIS A 44 20.41 -16.09 -6.14
CA HIS A 44 19.64 -16.88 -5.19
C HIS A 44 19.41 -16.11 -3.87
N GLU A 45 20.01 -16.57 -2.75
CA GLU A 45 19.85 -15.98 -1.41
C GLU A 45 21.08 -15.14 -0.98
N ASN A 46 22.08 -14.99 -1.84
CA ASN A 46 23.31 -14.25 -1.53
C ASN A 46 23.26 -12.85 -2.16
N PRO A 47 23.47 -11.76 -1.38
CA PRO A 47 23.60 -10.43 -1.97
C PRO A 47 24.93 -10.33 -2.72
N ILE A 48 24.87 -9.95 -3.99
CA ILE A 48 26.06 -9.90 -4.89
C ILE A 48 26.39 -8.48 -5.32
N ILE A 49 25.38 -7.68 -5.66
CA ILE A 49 25.56 -6.32 -6.19
C ILE A 49 24.83 -5.32 -5.29
N PHE A 50 25.51 -4.23 -4.97
CA PHE A 50 24.85 -3.02 -4.51
C PHE A 50 24.63 -2.09 -5.69
N ALA A 51 23.46 -1.47 -5.75
CA ALA A 51 23.18 -0.44 -6.72
C ALA A 51 22.33 0.68 -6.12
N THR A 52 22.47 1.86 -6.68
CA THR A 52 21.55 2.98 -6.48
C THR A 52 20.80 3.18 -7.78
N LEU A 53 19.47 3.06 -7.73
CA LEU A 53 18.57 3.28 -8.86
C LEU A 53 17.90 4.65 -8.73
N ASP A 54 17.60 5.30 -9.84
CA ASP A 54 16.62 6.39 -9.82
C ASP A 54 15.18 5.85 -9.77
N TYR A 55 14.18 6.74 -9.75
CA TYR A 55 12.77 6.32 -9.71
C TYR A 55 12.24 5.78 -11.05
N GLU A 56 13.00 5.91 -12.12
CA GLU A 56 12.69 5.31 -13.42
C GLU A 56 13.27 3.88 -13.53
N GLY A 57 14.20 3.52 -12.62
CA GLY A 57 14.87 2.23 -12.58
C GLY A 57 16.22 2.22 -13.30
N ASN A 58 16.75 3.39 -13.68
CA ASN A 58 18.08 3.49 -14.25
C ASN A 58 19.14 3.37 -13.15
N PHE A 59 20.23 2.67 -13.45
CA PHE A 59 21.38 2.56 -12.55
C PHE A 59 22.15 3.88 -12.50
N LEU A 60 22.19 4.49 -11.31
CA LEU A 60 23.04 5.65 -11.03
C LEU A 60 24.44 5.21 -10.59
N GLU A 61 24.51 4.14 -9.80
CA GLU A 61 25.75 3.48 -9.40
C GLU A 61 25.47 1.98 -9.25
N SER A 62 26.41 1.12 -9.63
CA SER A 62 26.35 -0.31 -9.35
C SER A 62 27.74 -0.91 -9.24
N PHE A 63 27.95 -1.80 -8.27
CA PHE A 63 29.20 -2.56 -8.15
C PHE A 63 29.00 -3.87 -7.39
N TYR A 64 29.87 -4.84 -7.67
CA TYR A 64 29.93 -6.08 -6.91
C TYR A 64 30.39 -5.81 -5.48
N LEU A 65 29.70 -6.37 -4.50
CA LEU A 65 30.03 -6.24 -3.07
C LEU A 65 31.40 -6.84 -2.72
N SER A 66 31.92 -7.74 -3.55
CA SER A 66 33.28 -8.29 -3.43
C SER A 66 34.38 -7.30 -3.86
N SER A 67 34.04 -6.29 -4.67
CA SER A 67 35.00 -5.38 -5.30
C SER A 67 35.14 -4.04 -4.58
N LYS A 68 34.07 -3.57 -3.93
CA LYS A 68 33.98 -2.24 -3.34
C LYS A 68 32.99 -2.24 -2.18
N THR A 69 33.27 -1.41 -1.17
CA THR A 69 32.34 -1.10 -0.08
C THR A 69 32.25 0.41 0.07
N THR A 70 31.04 0.95 -0.02
CA THR A 70 30.74 2.34 0.34
C THR A 70 30.01 2.37 1.69
N LYS A 71 29.83 3.56 2.25
CA LYS A 71 29.01 3.72 3.46
C LYS A 71 27.58 3.20 3.23
N ALA A 72 26.96 3.60 2.12
CA ALA A 72 25.61 3.18 1.76
C ALA A 72 25.51 1.65 1.57
N SER A 73 26.46 1.03 0.86
CA SER A 73 26.44 -0.43 0.66
C SER A 73 26.68 -1.20 1.96
N GLY A 74 27.52 -0.66 2.85
CA GLY A 74 27.73 -1.20 4.20
C GLY A 74 26.47 -1.14 5.05
N GLU A 75 25.81 0.03 5.09
CA GLU A 75 24.55 0.23 5.82
C GLU A 75 23.43 -0.66 5.30
N ALA A 76 23.25 -0.76 3.97
CA ALA A 76 22.27 -1.65 3.35
C ALA A 76 22.53 -3.12 3.69
N THR A 77 23.80 -3.56 3.63
CA THR A 77 24.18 -4.95 3.93
C THR A 77 23.91 -5.31 5.40
N GLU A 78 24.28 -4.42 6.33
CA GLU A 78 24.02 -4.64 7.76
C GLU A 78 22.53 -4.59 8.11
N ALA A 79 21.79 -3.65 7.51
CA ALA A 79 20.33 -3.59 7.65
C ALA A 79 19.67 -4.88 7.15
N TYR A 80 20.09 -5.38 5.98
CA TYR A 80 19.61 -6.66 5.45
C TYR A 80 19.96 -7.84 6.36
N LYS A 81 21.18 -7.92 6.90
CA LYS A 81 21.58 -8.98 7.83
C LYS A 81 20.70 -9.00 9.08
N LEU A 82 20.43 -7.83 9.68
CA LEU A 82 19.55 -7.70 10.83
C LEU A 82 18.14 -8.20 10.51
N LEU A 83 17.61 -7.79 9.36
CA LEU A 83 16.29 -8.18 8.87
C LEU A 83 16.21 -9.70 8.65
N ASN A 84 17.23 -10.29 8.01
CA ASN A 84 17.29 -11.73 7.77
C ASN A 84 17.43 -12.53 9.08
N ALA A 85 18.19 -12.04 10.05
CA ALA A 85 18.30 -12.65 11.38
C ALA A 85 16.94 -12.70 12.09
N ARG A 86 16.16 -11.62 12.03
CA ARG A 86 14.79 -11.57 12.57
C ARG A 86 13.85 -12.52 11.85
N LYS A 87 13.90 -12.57 10.52
CA LYS A 87 13.08 -13.49 9.71
C LYS A 87 13.35 -14.97 9.99
N LYS A 88 14.54 -15.34 10.49
CA LYS A 88 14.85 -16.71 10.93
C LYS A 88 14.16 -17.10 12.23
N GLU A 89 13.68 -16.14 13.03
CA GLU A 89 12.87 -16.42 14.22
C GLU A 89 11.50 -16.97 13.84
N HIS A 90 10.99 -16.59 12.65
CA HIS A 90 9.79 -17.16 12.05
C HIS A 90 10.12 -18.50 11.41
N ARG A 91 9.59 -19.59 11.99
CA ARG A 91 9.80 -20.98 11.52
C ARG A 91 9.01 -21.30 10.25
N ILE A 92 9.21 -20.51 9.18
CA ILE A 92 8.61 -20.71 7.85
C ILE A 92 9.69 -21.24 6.92
N THR A 93 9.47 -22.41 6.33
CA THR A 93 10.41 -23.02 5.39
C THR A 93 10.25 -22.45 3.97
N GLN A 94 11.24 -22.67 3.10
CA GLN A 94 11.13 -22.28 1.69
C GLN A 94 9.99 -23.02 0.98
N ASP A 95 9.76 -24.28 1.33
CA ASP A 95 8.64 -25.07 0.79
C ASP A 95 7.28 -24.52 1.23
N ASP A 96 7.17 -24.08 2.50
CA ASP A 96 5.97 -23.41 2.99
C ASP A 96 5.71 -22.12 2.22
N LEU A 97 6.74 -21.31 1.99
CA LEU A 97 6.62 -20.06 1.22
C LEU A 97 6.22 -20.32 -0.24
N LYS A 98 6.78 -21.34 -0.89
CA LYS A 98 6.39 -21.73 -2.26
C LYS A 98 4.95 -22.24 -2.34
N ASP A 99 4.50 -23.00 -1.35
CA ASP A 99 3.10 -23.45 -1.28
C ASP A 99 2.15 -22.27 -1.01
N ALA A 100 2.60 -21.27 -0.25
CA ALA A 100 1.84 -20.07 0.08
C ALA A 100 1.64 -19.08 -1.08
N LEU A 101 2.34 -19.27 -2.22
CA LEU A 101 2.10 -18.53 -3.47
C LEU A 101 0.81 -18.93 -4.18
N LYS A 102 0.14 -19.98 -3.70
CA LYS A 102 -1.12 -20.48 -4.24
C LYS A 102 -2.30 -20.03 -3.39
N SER A 103 -3.47 -19.95 -3.98
CA SER A 103 -4.74 -19.73 -3.29
C SER A 103 -5.02 -20.80 -2.24
N ARG A 104 -5.92 -20.47 -1.31
CA ARG A 104 -6.36 -21.38 -0.24
C ARG A 104 -6.88 -22.73 -0.75
N LYS A 105 -7.43 -22.79 -1.96
CA LYS A 105 -7.92 -24.03 -2.60
C LYS A 105 -6.79 -24.90 -3.16
N ASN A 106 -5.72 -24.27 -3.66
CA ASN A 106 -4.63 -24.93 -4.37
C ASN A 106 -3.41 -25.24 -3.48
N ALA A 107 -3.28 -24.52 -2.35
CA ALA A 107 -2.22 -24.72 -1.39
C ALA A 107 -2.39 -26.04 -0.61
N LYS A 108 -1.31 -26.80 -0.45
CA LYS A 108 -1.31 -28.07 0.31
C LYS A 108 -1.37 -27.85 1.81
N LYS A 109 -0.90 -26.71 2.32
CA LYS A 109 -0.91 -26.32 3.75
C LYS A 109 -0.37 -27.41 4.68
N LYS A 110 0.76 -28.05 4.30
CA LYS A 110 1.39 -29.10 5.11
C LYS A 110 1.67 -28.62 6.54
N ASN A 111 2.10 -27.37 6.67
CA ASN A 111 2.22 -26.69 7.95
C ASN A 111 0.86 -26.10 8.38
N LYS A 112 0.22 -26.73 9.38
CA LYS A 112 -1.09 -26.29 9.91
C LYS A 112 -1.10 -24.86 10.47
N LYS A 113 0.05 -24.30 10.82
CA LYS A 113 0.19 -22.95 11.37
C LYS A 113 0.54 -21.91 10.31
N ILE A 114 0.63 -22.28 9.03
CA ILE A 114 1.19 -21.41 7.98
C ILE A 114 0.50 -20.05 7.91
N LEU A 115 -0.83 -20.00 7.93
CA LEU A 115 -1.58 -18.74 7.88
C LEU A 115 -1.20 -17.78 9.01
N LYS A 116 -1.12 -18.30 10.24
CA LYS A 116 -0.72 -17.50 11.40
C LYS A 116 0.72 -17.00 11.24
N LEU A 117 1.64 -17.86 10.80
CA LEU A 117 3.04 -17.49 10.64
C LEU A 117 3.24 -16.42 9.57
N LEU A 118 2.56 -16.55 8.42
CA LEU A 118 2.60 -15.53 7.36
C LEU A 118 2.04 -14.20 7.86
N ARG A 119 0.89 -14.23 8.54
CA ARG A 119 0.28 -13.02 9.12
C ARG A 119 1.16 -12.36 10.17
N ASP A 120 1.76 -13.14 11.07
CA ASP A 120 2.64 -12.63 12.13
C ASP A 120 3.90 -11.98 11.52
N GLU A 121 4.45 -12.55 10.44
CA GLU A 121 5.56 -11.93 9.70
C GLU A 121 5.14 -10.64 8.97
N HIS A 122 3.96 -10.61 8.32
CA HIS A 122 3.43 -9.39 7.71
C HIS A 122 3.24 -8.28 8.75
N LEU A 123 2.73 -8.61 9.93
CA LEU A 123 2.56 -7.66 11.03
C LEU A 123 3.89 -7.10 11.51
N GLU A 124 4.94 -7.91 11.56
CA GLU A 124 6.29 -7.43 11.89
C GLU A 124 6.85 -6.51 10.80
N ASP A 125 6.73 -6.92 9.53
CA ASP A 125 7.15 -6.14 8.38
C ASP A 125 6.44 -4.77 8.36
N ILE A 126 5.12 -4.73 8.58
CA ILE A 126 4.33 -3.49 8.70
C ILE A 126 4.80 -2.66 9.90
N LYS A 127 4.95 -3.28 11.08
CA LYS A 127 5.34 -2.59 12.32
C LYS A 127 6.67 -1.86 12.18
N ASN A 128 7.62 -2.46 11.47
CA ASN A 128 8.97 -1.93 11.29
C ASN A 128 9.17 -1.20 9.95
N ARG A 129 8.20 -1.30 9.02
CA ARG A 129 8.27 -0.76 7.65
C ARG A 129 9.41 -1.39 6.83
N TRP A 130 9.61 -2.69 7.00
CA TRP A 130 10.68 -3.43 6.35
C TRP A 130 10.32 -3.88 4.94
N PRO A 131 11.32 -4.03 4.05
CA PRO A 131 11.18 -4.79 2.81
C PRO A 131 10.67 -6.22 3.07
N SER A 132 9.51 -6.55 2.52
CA SER A 132 8.87 -7.84 2.76
C SER A 132 9.42 -8.92 1.82
N ARG A 133 9.88 -10.04 2.41
CA ARG A 133 10.33 -11.19 1.60
C ARG A 133 9.16 -11.90 0.93
N MET A 134 7.98 -11.86 1.54
CA MET A 134 6.78 -12.50 1.01
C MET A 134 6.27 -11.75 -0.21
N ILE A 135 6.22 -10.41 -0.16
CA ILE A 135 5.89 -9.59 -1.34
C ILE A 135 6.95 -9.75 -2.44
N THR A 136 8.23 -9.78 -2.07
CA THR A 136 9.34 -10.04 -3.01
C THR A 136 9.13 -11.37 -3.73
N LEU A 137 8.85 -12.45 -2.98
CA LEU A 137 8.62 -13.79 -3.52
C LEU A 137 7.37 -13.86 -4.40
N GLN A 138 6.27 -13.22 -3.97
CA GLN A 138 5.02 -13.13 -4.71
C GLN A 138 5.25 -12.56 -6.12
N ARG A 139 6.11 -11.55 -6.23
CA ARG A 139 6.47 -10.91 -7.51
C ARG A 139 7.46 -11.72 -8.33
N GLU A 140 8.50 -12.22 -7.67
CA GLU A 140 9.57 -12.99 -8.29
C GLU A 140 9.03 -14.24 -9.02
N GLN A 141 8.04 -14.90 -8.41
CA GLN A 141 7.48 -16.17 -8.88
C GLN A 141 6.06 -16.06 -9.43
N GLU A 142 5.57 -14.84 -9.69
CA GLU A 142 4.24 -14.61 -10.27
C GLU A 142 3.14 -15.39 -9.52
N GLY A 143 3.12 -15.29 -8.19
CA GLY A 143 2.14 -15.98 -7.37
C GLY A 143 0.69 -15.57 -7.69
N GLU A 144 -0.27 -16.44 -7.36
CA GLU A 144 -1.71 -16.18 -7.56
C GLU A 144 -2.13 -14.89 -6.83
N GLU A 145 -3.00 -14.07 -7.42
CA GLU A 145 -3.43 -12.79 -6.81
C GLU A 145 -4.10 -12.98 -5.45
N ASP A 146 -4.82 -14.10 -5.28
CA ASP A 146 -5.49 -14.56 -4.06
C ASP A 146 -4.66 -15.59 -3.27
N SER A 147 -3.33 -15.55 -3.42
CA SER A 147 -2.42 -16.45 -2.69
C SER A 147 -2.58 -16.34 -1.17
N LEU A 148 -2.13 -17.37 -0.43
CA LEU A 148 -2.08 -17.29 1.04
C LEU A 148 -1.25 -16.11 1.54
N ILE A 149 -0.20 -15.72 0.80
CA ILE A 149 0.61 -14.54 1.12
C ILE A 149 -0.24 -13.27 1.05
N MET A 150 -1.01 -13.09 -0.02
CA MET A 150 -1.85 -11.91 -0.20
C MET A 150 -3.07 -11.90 0.74
N GLU A 151 -3.71 -13.07 0.94
CA GLU A 151 -4.79 -13.27 1.90
C GLU A 151 -4.36 -12.87 3.32
N THR A 152 -3.18 -13.33 3.77
CA THR A 152 -2.68 -13.02 5.11
C THR A 152 -2.13 -11.60 5.24
N LEU A 153 -1.69 -10.97 4.15
CA LEU A 153 -1.34 -9.55 4.12
C LEU A 153 -2.58 -8.69 4.31
N GLU A 154 -3.68 -9.03 3.64
CA GLU A 154 -4.96 -8.35 3.81
C GLU A 154 -5.44 -8.40 5.27
N GLU A 155 -5.43 -9.58 5.90
CA GLU A 155 -5.73 -9.73 7.34
C GLU A 155 -4.78 -8.92 8.23
N ALA A 156 -3.48 -8.87 7.91
CA ALA A 156 -2.51 -8.11 8.67
C ALA A 156 -2.75 -6.60 8.56
N VAL A 157 -3.13 -6.09 7.38
CA VAL A 157 -3.45 -4.68 7.15
C VAL A 157 -4.66 -4.24 7.98
N GLU A 158 -5.67 -5.09 8.11
CA GLU A 158 -6.89 -4.80 8.89
C GLU A 158 -6.65 -4.74 10.41
N THR A 159 -5.55 -5.34 10.89
CA THR A 159 -5.23 -5.41 12.32
C THR A 159 -4.03 -4.57 12.74
N ALA A 160 -3.18 -4.18 11.79
CA ALA A 160 -2.01 -3.34 12.04
C ALA A 160 -2.39 -1.89 12.34
N ASN A 161 -1.45 -1.13 12.88
CA ASN A 161 -1.61 0.32 12.99
C ASN A 161 -1.76 0.96 11.59
N PRO A 162 -2.86 1.68 11.30
CA PRO A 162 -3.16 2.17 9.94
C PRO A 162 -2.10 3.10 9.35
N LYS A 163 -1.42 3.92 10.17
CA LYS A 163 -0.32 4.78 9.68
C LYS A 163 0.87 3.98 9.18
N LYS A 164 1.20 2.91 9.90
CA LYS A 164 2.32 2.04 9.54
C LYS A 164 1.96 1.18 8.33
N ALA A 165 0.74 0.63 8.32
CA ALA A 165 0.21 -0.10 7.17
C ALA A 165 0.20 0.77 5.91
N TYR A 166 -0.22 2.03 6.00
CA TYR A 166 -0.17 2.98 4.89
C TYR A 166 1.24 3.11 4.30
N ILE A 167 2.23 3.42 5.13
CA ILE A 167 3.62 3.60 4.68
C ILE A 167 4.15 2.29 4.08
N PHE A 168 3.84 1.16 4.72
CA PHE A 168 4.25 -0.15 4.24
C PHE A 168 3.66 -0.45 2.85
N LEU A 169 2.34 -0.32 2.66
CA LEU A 169 1.66 -0.59 1.40
C LEU A 169 2.14 0.36 0.28
N LYS A 170 2.27 1.65 0.58
CA LYS A 170 2.80 2.66 -0.36
C LYS A 170 4.23 2.32 -0.78
N ASN A 171 5.11 1.99 0.18
CA ASN A 171 6.49 1.63 -0.12
C ASN A 171 6.56 0.35 -0.95
N HIS A 172 5.71 -0.62 -0.68
CA HIS A 172 5.70 -1.86 -1.46
C HIS A 172 4.92 -1.73 -2.76
N ARG A 173 4.19 -0.64 -3.02
CA ARG A 173 3.25 -0.52 -4.16
C ARG A 173 2.22 -1.64 -4.19
N VAL A 174 1.67 -1.97 -3.02
CA VAL A 174 0.51 -2.86 -2.87
C VAL A 174 -0.74 -1.98 -2.79
N ASP A 175 -0.96 -1.25 -3.88
CA ASP A 175 -1.91 -0.14 -3.94
C ASP A 175 -3.37 -0.63 -3.81
N SER A 176 -3.66 -1.88 -4.15
CA SER A 176 -4.98 -2.50 -4.04
C SER A 176 -5.52 -2.61 -2.60
N LEU A 177 -4.62 -2.65 -1.59
CA LEU A 177 -5.01 -2.74 -0.18
C LEU A 177 -5.12 -1.37 0.50
N ILE A 178 -4.66 -0.29 -0.15
CA ILE A 178 -4.74 1.08 0.37
C ILE A 178 -6.18 1.48 0.74
N PRO A 179 -7.22 1.22 -0.09
CA PRO A 179 -8.60 1.58 0.23
C PRO A 179 -9.12 1.00 1.54
N LYS A 180 -8.61 -0.16 1.99
CA LYS A 180 -9.07 -0.80 3.23
C LYS A 180 -8.79 0.05 4.46
N LEU A 181 -7.74 0.89 4.43
CA LEU A 181 -7.40 1.78 5.52
C LEU A 181 -8.48 2.86 5.77
N GLY A 182 -9.43 3.04 4.85
CA GLY A 182 -10.59 3.90 5.06
C GLY A 182 -11.46 3.47 6.24
N SER A 183 -11.49 2.18 6.58
CA SER A 183 -12.25 1.66 7.73
C SER A 183 -11.73 2.17 9.08
N SER A 184 -10.51 2.72 9.14
CA SER A 184 -9.93 3.29 10.35
C SER A 184 -9.96 4.83 10.37
N MET A 185 -10.76 5.45 9.50
CA MET A 185 -10.77 6.91 9.32
C MET A 185 -11.21 7.67 10.59
N ASP A 186 -12.08 7.09 11.42
CA ASP A 186 -12.50 7.71 12.68
C ASP A 186 -11.32 7.91 13.64
N GLU A 187 -10.50 6.88 13.81
CA GLU A 187 -9.33 6.90 14.69
C GLU A 187 -8.12 7.63 14.07
N HIS A 188 -8.06 7.71 12.74
CA HIS A 188 -6.91 8.20 11.98
C HIS A 188 -7.29 9.16 10.83
N PRO A 189 -7.94 10.30 11.12
CA PRO A 189 -8.39 11.26 10.09
C PRO A 189 -7.25 11.84 9.25
N GLU A 190 -6.04 11.96 9.81
CA GLU A 190 -4.84 12.39 9.11
C GLU A 190 -4.42 11.51 7.91
N LEU A 191 -5.03 10.33 7.75
CA LEU A 191 -4.82 9.52 6.55
C LEU A 191 -5.46 10.16 5.32
N LEU A 192 -6.55 10.93 5.47
CA LEU A 192 -7.23 11.57 4.34
C LEU A 192 -6.28 12.47 3.54
N GLU A 193 -5.57 13.38 4.21
CA GLU A 193 -4.63 14.30 3.57
C GLU A 193 -3.48 13.55 2.88
N LYS A 194 -2.97 12.48 3.52
CA LYS A 194 -1.90 11.67 2.95
C LYS A 194 -2.35 10.93 1.69
N MET A 195 -3.55 10.35 1.72
CA MET A 195 -4.13 9.66 0.57
C MET A 195 -4.42 10.63 -0.56
N ALA A 196 -4.99 11.80 -0.27
CA ALA A 196 -5.21 12.85 -1.26
C ALA A 196 -3.89 13.25 -1.92
N LYS A 197 -2.84 13.50 -1.14
CA LYS A 197 -1.54 13.88 -1.68
C LYS A 197 -0.90 12.81 -2.57
N ASP A 198 -0.99 11.55 -2.15
CA ASP A 198 -0.20 10.47 -2.77
C ASP A 198 -0.97 9.70 -3.85
N TYR A 199 -2.31 9.69 -3.82
CA TYR A 199 -3.16 8.86 -4.67
C TYR A 199 -4.25 9.62 -5.45
N PHE A 200 -4.35 10.95 -5.35
CA PHE A 200 -5.31 11.72 -6.15
C PHE A 200 -5.09 11.52 -7.66
N ASP A 201 -3.84 11.63 -8.12
CA ASP A 201 -3.48 11.46 -9.54
C ASP A 201 -3.14 10.01 -9.94
N VAL A 202 -3.15 9.07 -8.99
CA VAL A 202 -2.75 7.69 -9.27
C VAL A 202 -3.95 6.90 -9.77
N GLN A 203 -3.81 6.30 -10.96
CA GLN A 203 -4.89 5.54 -11.62
C GLN A 203 -6.18 6.35 -11.70
N ASP A 204 -6.09 7.60 -12.18
CA ASP A 204 -7.23 8.51 -12.33
C ASP A 204 -8.07 8.65 -11.04
N GLY A 205 -7.40 8.64 -9.89
CA GLY A 205 -8.02 8.78 -8.58
C GLY A 205 -8.79 7.56 -8.08
N LEU A 206 -8.82 6.42 -8.81
CA LEU A 206 -9.61 5.23 -8.45
C LEU A 206 -9.30 4.67 -7.06
N ILE A 207 -8.01 4.66 -6.68
CA ILE A 207 -7.59 4.19 -5.35
C ILE A 207 -8.10 5.15 -4.28
N PHE A 208 -7.96 6.47 -4.51
CA PHE A 208 -8.42 7.47 -3.55
C PHE A 208 -9.94 7.51 -3.43
N GLN A 209 -10.67 7.41 -4.55
CA GLN A 209 -12.12 7.22 -4.59
C GLN A 209 -12.53 6.01 -3.73
N SER A 210 -11.91 4.84 -3.95
CA SER A 210 -12.24 3.63 -3.21
C SER A 210 -11.98 3.79 -1.71
N PHE A 211 -10.89 4.48 -1.35
CA PHE A 211 -10.59 4.84 0.04
C PHE A 211 -11.69 5.71 0.67
N LEU A 212 -12.14 6.77 -0.02
CA LEU A 212 -13.24 7.64 0.45
C LEU A 212 -14.53 6.84 0.68
N LEU A 213 -14.86 5.92 -0.25
CA LEU A 213 -16.06 5.09 -0.16
C LEU A 213 -15.99 4.03 0.96
N ASN A 214 -14.79 3.62 1.36
CA ASN A 214 -14.54 2.74 2.50
C ASN A 214 -14.48 3.49 3.84
N ALA A 215 -14.20 4.79 3.82
CA ALA A 215 -14.30 5.66 5.00
C ALA A 215 -15.74 6.05 5.34
N ALA A 216 -16.59 6.18 4.32
CA ALA A 216 -17.98 6.59 4.48
C ALA A 216 -18.80 5.80 5.54
N PRO A 217 -18.62 4.48 5.71
CA PRO A 217 -19.38 3.70 6.69
C PRO A 217 -18.97 3.95 8.15
N VAL A 218 -17.76 4.45 8.41
CA VAL A 218 -17.17 4.46 9.76
C VAL A 218 -17.02 5.86 10.36
N VAL A 219 -16.98 6.91 9.54
CA VAL A 219 -16.77 8.28 10.01
C VAL A 219 -17.96 8.75 10.86
N PRO A 220 -17.77 9.30 12.08
CA PRO A 220 -18.89 9.78 12.90
C PRO A 220 -19.68 10.89 12.19
N LEU A 221 -21.02 10.82 12.25
CA LEU A 221 -21.90 11.77 11.57
C LEU A 221 -21.81 13.20 12.15
N GLU A 222 -21.33 13.31 13.38
CA GLU A 222 -21.09 14.55 14.12
C GLU A 222 -19.76 15.21 13.77
N ASN A 223 -18.83 14.47 13.13
CA ASN A 223 -17.55 15.01 12.69
C ASN A 223 -17.70 15.78 11.37
N TYR A 224 -18.43 16.89 11.44
CA TYR A 224 -18.82 17.68 10.28
C TYR A 224 -17.63 18.13 9.43
N LYS A 225 -16.51 18.49 10.07
CA LYS A 225 -15.29 18.92 9.38
C LYS A 225 -14.71 17.81 8.51
N LEU A 226 -14.53 16.61 9.07
CA LEU A 226 -13.98 15.48 8.34
C LEU A 226 -14.91 15.05 7.18
N ILE A 227 -16.22 15.08 7.41
CA ILE A 227 -17.20 14.78 6.36
C ILE A 227 -17.15 15.82 5.25
N GLU A 228 -17.02 17.11 5.58
CA GLU A 228 -16.87 18.17 4.60
C GLU A 228 -15.61 17.95 3.75
N GLU A 229 -14.49 17.58 4.36
CA GLU A 229 -13.24 17.24 3.66
C GLU A 229 -13.41 16.03 2.72
N LEU A 230 -14.12 14.98 3.14
CA LEU A 230 -14.41 13.82 2.29
C LEU A 230 -15.26 14.20 1.07
N LEU A 231 -16.32 14.99 1.29
CA LEU A 231 -17.20 15.46 0.21
C LEU A 231 -16.46 16.39 -0.75
N TYR A 232 -15.60 17.28 -0.22
CA TYR A 232 -14.75 18.15 -1.02
C TYR A 232 -13.80 17.35 -1.91
N HIS A 233 -13.09 16.37 -1.37
CA HIS A 233 -12.20 15.52 -2.18
C HIS A 233 -12.96 14.69 -3.21
N ALA A 234 -14.15 14.18 -2.87
CA ALA A 234 -15.01 13.49 -3.81
C ALA A 234 -15.44 14.39 -4.99
N GLU A 235 -15.82 15.65 -4.71
CA GLU A 235 -16.12 16.64 -5.75
C GLU A 235 -14.90 16.90 -6.65
N GLN A 236 -13.71 17.04 -6.06
CA GLN A 236 -12.48 17.27 -6.83
C GLN A 236 -12.18 16.10 -7.78
N ILE A 237 -12.34 14.86 -7.34
CA ILE A 237 -12.17 13.67 -8.21
C ILE A 237 -13.18 13.72 -9.34
N ASP A 238 -14.46 14.01 -9.05
CA ASP A 238 -15.51 14.07 -10.07
C ASP A 238 -15.25 15.17 -11.12
N GLN A 239 -14.70 16.31 -10.70
CA GLN A 239 -14.35 17.41 -11.60
C GLN A 239 -13.17 17.07 -12.52
N VAL A 240 -12.15 16.39 -11.98
CA VAL A 240 -10.91 16.11 -12.72
C VAL A 240 -11.04 14.87 -13.61
N TYR A 241 -11.66 13.79 -13.09
CA TYR A 241 -11.71 12.48 -13.75
C TYR A 241 -13.12 12.09 -14.25
N HIS A 242 -14.11 12.99 -14.13
CA HIS A 242 -15.48 12.77 -14.60
C HIS A 242 -16.17 11.52 -14.01
N THR A 243 -15.95 11.27 -12.72
CA THR A 243 -16.57 10.19 -11.95
C THR A 243 -17.88 10.60 -11.25
N ASP A 244 -18.53 9.65 -10.56
CA ASP A 244 -19.71 9.85 -9.71
C ASP A 244 -19.41 9.64 -8.21
N THR A 245 -18.18 9.90 -7.78
CA THR A 245 -17.67 9.66 -6.43
C THR A 245 -18.47 10.42 -5.38
N LEU A 246 -18.78 11.70 -5.60
CA LEU A 246 -19.58 12.52 -4.68
C LEU A 246 -20.97 11.94 -4.50
N LYS A 247 -21.62 11.53 -5.60
CA LYS A 247 -22.96 10.93 -5.58
C LYS A 247 -22.97 9.63 -4.78
N LEU A 248 -21.99 8.76 -5.01
CA LEU A 248 -21.85 7.48 -4.29
C LEU A 248 -21.59 7.70 -2.80
N LEU A 249 -20.74 8.66 -2.45
CA LEU A 249 -20.43 9.02 -1.08
C LEU A 249 -21.67 9.57 -0.35
N LEU A 250 -22.38 10.51 -0.98
CA LEU A 250 -23.64 11.06 -0.47
C LEU A 250 -24.71 9.99 -0.27
N LYS A 251 -24.82 9.02 -1.18
CA LYS A 251 -25.77 7.90 -1.05
C LYS A 251 -25.46 7.04 0.18
N LYS A 252 -24.18 6.73 0.43
CA LYS A 252 -23.74 5.97 1.62
C LYS A 252 -24.03 6.76 2.90
N MET A 253 -23.64 8.03 2.95
CA MET A 253 -23.87 8.89 4.11
C MET A 253 -25.36 9.14 4.38
N SER A 254 -26.17 9.36 3.34
CA SER A 254 -27.61 9.57 3.49
C SER A 254 -28.32 8.36 4.11
N ARG A 255 -27.87 7.15 3.79
CA ARG A 255 -28.38 5.94 4.42
C ARG A 255 -28.07 5.93 5.91
N ARG A 256 -26.84 6.27 6.29
CA ARG A 256 -26.41 6.37 7.69
C ARG A 256 -27.16 7.43 8.45
N VAL A 257 -27.32 8.64 7.91
CA VAL A 257 -28.12 9.71 8.55
C VAL A 257 -29.53 9.24 8.86
N LYS A 258 -30.16 8.49 7.95
CA LYS A 258 -31.50 7.94 8.17
C LYS A 258 -31.54 6.83 9.24
N GLU A 259 -30.47 6.05 9.36
CA GLU A 259 -30.41 4.88 10.26
C GLU A 259 -29.88 5.24 11.66
N GLU A 260 -28.99 6.22 11.77
CA GLU A 260 -28.20 6.52 12.98
C GLU A 260 -28.55 7.88 13.60
N SER A 261 -29.33 8.73 12.92
CA SER A 261 -29.61 10.10 13.35
C SER A 261 -31.10 10.46 13.28
N GLU A 262 -31.51 11.44 14.10
CA GLU A 262 -32.83 12.06 14.03
C GLU A 262 -32.91 13.17 12.97
N PHE A 263 -31.77 13.61 12.42
CA PHE A 263 -31.75 14.65 11.39
C PHE A 263 -32.24 14.13 10.05
N SER A 264 -32.99 14.96 9.33
CA SER A 264 -33.15 14.78 7.89
C SER A 264 -31.81 15.01 7.17
N MET A 265 -31.64 14.39 6.00
CA MET A 265 -30.44 14.61 5.17
C MET A 265 -30.18 16.09 4.88
N ARG A 266 -31.25 16.89 4.72
CA ARG A 266 -31.15 18.34 4.46
C ARG A 266 -30.62 19.09 5.68
N GLU A 267 -31.11 18.77 6.88
CA GLU A 267 -30.64 19.38 8.13
C GLU A 267 -29.18 19.01 8.39
N TRP A 268 -28.83 17.74 8.21
CA TRP A 268 -27.46 17.26 8.37
C TRP A 268 -26.50 17.94 7.37
N LEU A 269 -26.84 17.97 6.07
CA LEU A 269 -26.03 18.65 5.07
C LEU A 269 -25.86 20.15 5.34
N SER A 270 -26.85 20.80 5.94
CA SER A 270 -26.75 22.23 6.29
C SER A 270 -25.69 22.51 7.37
N LYS A 271 -25.36 21.51 8.19
CA LYS A 271 -24.30 21.57 9.20
C LYS A 271 -22.92 21.19 8.63
N VAL A 272 -22.90 20.25 7.68
CA VAL A 272 -21.68 19.71 7.07
C VAL A 272 -21.12 20.61 5.96
N THR A 273 -21.98 21.15 5.09
CA THR A 273 -21.54 21.90 3.90
C THR A 273 -21.54 23.41 4.16
N VAL A 274 -20.46 23.88 4.81
CA VAL A 274 -20.24 25.30 5.09
C VAL A 274 -19.77 26.01 3.82
N ASP A 275 -18.94 25.36 3.00
CA ASP A 275 -18.48 25.91 1.74
C ASP A 275 -19.61 26.04 0.69
N ARG A 276 -19.71 27.21 0.07
CA ARG A 276 -20.78 27.53 -0.90
C ARG A 276 -20.64 26.77 -2.21
N LYS A 277 -19.42 26.47 -2.67
CA LYS A 277 -19.20 25.74 -3.92
C LYS A 277 -19.57 24.28 -3.72
N LEU A 278 -19.05 23.66 -2.66
CA LEU A 278 -19.36 22.29 -2.28
C LEU A 278 -20.86 22.10 -2.09
N LYS A 279 -21.53 23.04 -1.40
CA LYS A 279 -22.99 23.01 -1.22
C LYS A 279 -23.76 22.97 -2.54
N ARG A 280 -23.31 23.72 -3.55
CA ARG A 280 -23.94 23.67 -4.90
C ARG A 280 -23.69 22.32 -5.57
N ALA A 281 -22.45 21.84 -5.53
CA ALA A 281 -22.07 20.54 -6.10
C ALA A 281 -22.88 19.39 -5.49
N VAL A 282 -23.08 19.39 -4.17
CA VAL A 282 -23.93 18.40 -3.47
C VAL A 282 -25.37 18.47 -3.95
N VAL A 283 -25.96 19.67 -4.07
CA VAL A 283 -27.34 19.83 -4.56
C VAL A 283 -27.48 19.34 -6.00
N ASP A 284 -26.52 19.63 -6.86
CA ASP A 284 -26.56 19.21 -8.27
C ASP A 284 -26.34 17.69 -8.41
N SER A 285 -25.47 17.11 -7.59
CA SER A 285 -25.23 15.67 -7.52
C SER A 285 -26.46 14.88 -7.07
N LEU A 286 -27.24 15.42 -6.12
CA LEU A 286 -28.47 14.78 -5.63
C LEU A 286 -29.67 14.90 -6.59
N LYS A 287 -29.65 15.84 -7.55
CA LYS A 287 -30.71 16.03 -8.54
C LYS A 287 -30.58 15.12 -9.77
N LYS A 288 -29.36 14.69 -10.07
CA LYS A 288 -29.03 13.75 -11.15
C LYS A 288 -29.15 12.32 -10.66
#